data_AF-A0A2T9X3M7-F1
#
_entry.id   AF-A0A2T9X3M7-F1
#
_cell.length_a   1.000
_cell.length_b   1.000
_cell.length_c   1.000
_cell.angle_alpha   90.00
_cell.angle_beta   90.00
_cell.angle_gamma   90.00
#
_symmetry.space_group_name_H-M   'P 1'
#
loop_
_entity.id
_entity.type
_entity.pdbx_description
1 polymer ?
#
loop_
_entity_poly.entity_id
_entity_poly.type
_entity_poly.pdbx_seq_one_letter_code
_entity_poly.pdbx_strand_id
1 'polypeptide(L)'
;MSGKKTYRSNYKTLGIHVTLEELKRYHALPTEQKRLIKTVVKTLIYRPDLLNESSYFFKLLSAKAVSPYVCPLCLMPFSSSVSLKQHIRYAEHTKVCPVCRKEFAKTEALLDHVCKKHNICVS
;
A
#
# COMPACT_ATOMS: atom_id res chain seq x y z
N MET A 1 27.53 -27.78 14.19
CA MET A 1 26.68 -28.33 15.27
C MET A 1 26.02 -27.18 16.02
N SER A 2 24.72 -26.97 15.85
CA SER A 2 23.86 -26.48 16.92
C SER A 2 22.44 -26.93 16.59
N GLY A 3 22.04 -28.01 17.24
CA GLY A 3 20.80 -28.73 16.99
C GLY A 3 19.59 -28.05 17.63
N LYS A 4 18.46 -28.23 16.94
CA LYS A 4 17.05 -28.19 17.37
C LYS A 4 16.71 -27.37 18.61
N LYS A 5 15.88 -26.33 18.41
CA LYS A 5 14.78 -26.04 19.32
C LYS A 5 13.45 -26.23 18.58
N THR A 6 12.82 -27.37 18.82
CA THR A 6 11.40 -27.59 18.53
C THR A 6 10.59 -26.68 19.44
N TYR A 7 10.21 -25.49 18.97
CA TYR A 7 9.22 -24.69 19.70
C TYR A 7 7.81 -25.19 19.34
N ARG A 8 7.37 -26.24 20.04
CA ARG A 8 5.94 -26.53 20.21
C ARG A 8 5.47 -25.77 21.45
N SER A 9 5.28 -24.46 21.31
CA SER A 9 4.42 -23.70 22.20
C SER A 9 3.01 -23.66 21.63
N ASN A 10 2.01 -23.76 22.50
CA ASN A 10 0.60 -23.59 22.14
C ASN A 10 0.26 -22.16 21.67
N TYR A 11 1.20 -21.21 21.75
CA TYR A 11 1.12 -19.88 21.15
C TYR A 11 2.43 -19.58 20.40
N LYS A 12 2.48 -19.92 19.11
CA LYS A 12 3.58 -19.48 18.24
C LYS A 12 3.37 -18.00 17.90
N THR A 13 4.17 -17.12 18.47
CA THR A 13 4.14 -15.68 18.20
C THR A 13 5.02 -15.34 16.99
N LEU A 14 4.55 -14.41 16.15
CA LEU A 14 5.36 -13.83 15.08
C LEU A 14 6.24 -12.71 15.68
N GLY A 15 7.54 -12.97 15.83
CA GLY A 15 8.52 -11.98 16.27
C GLY A 15 9.06 -11.19 15.09
N ILE A 16 9.05 -9.85 15.19
CA ILE A 16 9.69 -8.95 14.22
C ILE A 16 10.92 -8.35 14.90
N HIS A 17 12.10 -8.54 14.29
CA HIS A 17 13.32 -7.90 14.79
C HIS A 17 13.27 -6.40 14.49
N VAL A 18 13.43 -5.58 15.52
CA VAL A 18 13.35 -4.11 15.45
C VAL A 18 14.49 -3.47 16.25
N THR A 19 14.85 -2.24 15.91
CA THR A 19 15.80 -1.43 16.68
C THR A 19 15.22 -1.06 18.06
N LEU A 20 16.10 -0.64 18.99
CA LEU A 20 15.66 -0.16 20.30
C LEU A 20 14.74 1.07 20.20
N GLU A 21 14.96 1.92 19.21
CA GLU A 21 14.13 3.11 18.99
C GLU A 21 12.72 2.72 18.50
N GLU A 22 12.62 1.84 17.51
CA GLU A 22 11.34 1.33 17.02
C GLU A 22 10.56 0.59 18.10
N LEU A 23 11.25 -0.18 18.95
CA LEU A 23 10.64 -0.85 20.10
C LEU A 23 10.03 0.16 21.08
N LYS A 24 10.78 1.21 21.44
CA LYS A 24 10.27 2.30 22.29
C LYS A 24 9.04 2.98 21.66
N ARG A 25 9.11 3.30 20.36
CA ARG A 25 7.98 3.89 19.62
C ARG A 25 6.76 2.98 19.64
N TYR A 26 6.93 1.68 19.37
CA TYR A 26 5.84 0.70 19.42
C TYR A 26 5.17 0.66 20.80
N HIS A 27 5.95 0.64 21.88
CA HIS A 27 5.40 0.62 23.23
C HIS A 27 4.65 1.91 23.60
N ALA A 28 5.06 3.06 23.05
CA ALA A 28 4.38 4.33 23.24
C ALA A 28 3.03 4.45 22.49
N LEU A 29 2.74 3.57 21.52
CA LEU A 29 1.48 3.63 20.77
C LEU A 29 0.25 3.32 21.65
N PRO A 30 -0.88 4.02 21.45
CA PRO A 30 -2.18 3.65 21.99
C PRO A 30 -2.58 2.20 21.68
N THR A 31 -3.38 1.60 22.55
CA THR A 31 -3.86 0.22 22.40
C THR A 31 -4.57 -0.02 21.06
N GLU A 32 -5.37 0.95 20.60
CA GLU A 32 -6.06 0.84 19.31
C GLU A 32 -5.10 0.78 18.12
N GLN A 33 -4.00 1.55 18.14
CA GLN A 33 -2.99 1.49 17.09
C GLN A 33 -2.26 0.14 17.11
N LYS A 34 -1.95 -0.41 18.29
CA LYS A 34 -1.38 -1.76 18.42
C LYS A 34 -2.35 -2.84 17.92
N ARG A 35 -3.66 -2.69 18.15
CA ARG A 35 -4.70 -3.57 17.62
C ARG A 35 -4.75 -3.50 16.09
N LEU A 36 -4.74 -2.30 15.52
CA LEU A 36 -4.70 -2.10 14.07
C LEU A 36 -3.48 -2.79 13.43
N ILE A 37 -2.27 -2.61 13.99
CA ILE A 37 -1.05 -3.28 13.51
C ILE A 37 -1.24 -4.80 13.52
N LYS A 38 -1.76 -5.37 14.62
CA LYS A 38 -2.02 -6.81 14.71
C LYS A 38 -3.05 -7.28 13.67
N THR A 39 -4.11 -6.52 13.44
CA THR A 39 -5.13 -6.83 12.43
C THR A 39 -4.53 -6.82 11.03
N VAL A 40 -3.76 -5.78 10.68
CA VAL A 40 -3.07 -5.67 9.39
C VAL A 40 -2.13 -6.87 9.18
N VAL A 41 -1.28 -7.18 10.16
CA VAL A 41 -0.36 -8.33 10.09
C VAL A 41 -1.13 -9.64 9.90
N LYS A 42 -2.21 -9.87 10.65
CA LYS A 42 -3.06 -11.05 10.47
C LYS A 42 -3.67 -11.12 9.07
N THR A 43 -4.22 -10.02 8.57
CA THR A 43 -4.80 -9.96 7.22
C THR A 43 -3.76 -10.30 6.15
N LEU A 44 -2.55 -9.74 6.26
CA LEU A 44 -1.45 -10.01 5.31
C LEU A 44 -0.97 -11.47 5.37
N ILE A 45 -1.04 -12.13 6.52
CA ILE A 45 -0.74 -13.57 6.65
C ILE A 45 -1.78 -14.41 5.88
N TYR A 46 -3.07 -14.07 5.96
CA TYR A 46 -4.14 -14.79 5.25
C TYR A 46 -4.25 -14.42 3.76
N ARG A 47 -3.80 -13.21 3.39
CA ARG A 47 -3.89 -12.64 2.03
C ARG A 47 -2.54 -12.05 1.61
N PRO A 48 -1.54 -12.91 1.31
CA PRO A 48 -0.21 -12.46 0.93
C PRO A 48 -0.17 -11.73 -0.42
N ASP A 49 -1.19 -11.88 -1.25
CA ASP A 49 -1.40 -11.12 -2.49
C ASP A 49 -1.35 -9.59 -2.25
N LEU A 50 -1.84 -9.14 -1.10
CA LEU A 50 -1.84 -7.72 -0.71
C LEU A 50 -0.42 -7.17 -0.46
N LEU A 51 0.58 -8.02 -0.22
CA LEU A 51 1.97 -7.58 -0.08
C LEU A 51 2.53 -7.05 -1.40
N ASN A 52 2.09 -7.62 -2.54
CA ASN A 52 2.48 -7.11 -3.87
C ASN A 52 1.94 -5.70 -4.11
N GLU A 53 0.76 -5.41 -3.56
CA GLU A 53 0.09 -4.11 -3.69
C GLU A 53 0.57 -3.10 -2.63
N SER A 54 1.16 -3.57 -1.53
CA SER A 54 1.52 -2.74 -0.36
C SER A 54 2.45 -1.56 -0.71
N SER A 55 3.43 -1.77 -1.59
CA SER A 55 4.35 -0.71 -2.03
C SER A 55 3.61 0.45 -2.71
N TYR A 56 2.59 0.13 -3.51
CA TYR A 56 1.76 1.14 -4.15
C TYR A 56 0.94 1.92 -3.11
N PHE A 57 0.29 1.21 -2.17
CA PHE A 57 -0.52 1.86 -1.14
C PHE A 57 0.28 2.81 -0.26
N PHE A 58 1.49 2.42 0.18
CA PHE A 58 2.35 3.31 0.95
C PHE A 58 2.73 4.57 0.17
N LYS A 59 3.15 4.43 -1.10
CA LYS A 59 3.47 5.59 -1.95
C LYS A 59 2.26 6.48 -2.18
N LEU A 60 1.08 5.91 -2.40
CA LEU A 60 -0.17 6.66 -2.57
C LEU A 60 -0.52 7.45 -1.29
N LEU A 61 -0.38 6.84 -0.11
CA LEU A 61 -0.62 7.52 1.17
C LEU A 61 0.37 8.68 1.38
N SER A 62 1.64 8.47 1.06
CA SER A 62 2.66 9.54 1.11
C SER A 62 2.35 10.68 0.15
N ALA A 63 1.97 10.38 -1.09
CA ALA A 63 1.59 11.39 -2.08
C ALA A 63 0.33 12.16 -1.66
N LYS A 64 -0.67 11.45 -1.09
CA LYS A 64 -1.90 12.07 -0.57
C LYS A 64 -1.67 13.01 0.63
N ALA A 65 -0.60 12.78 1.38
CA ALA A 65 -0.19 13.71 2.45
C ALA A 65 0.39 15.02 1.89
N VAL A 66 0.91 15.01 0.66
CA VAL A 66 1.44 16.22 -0.03
C VAL A 66 0.31 16.98 -0.73
N SER A 67 -0.58 16.27 -1.43
CA SER A 67 -1.73 16.87 -2.09
C SER A 67 -2.91 15.91 -2.16
N PRO A 68 -4.17 16.39 -2.02
CA PRO A 68 -5.34 15.56 -2.28
C PRO A 68 -5.47 15.14 -3.76
N TYR A 69 -4.82 15.85 -4.69
CA TYR A 69 -4.90 15.62 -6.13
C TYR A 69 -3.70 14.78 -6.59
N VAL A 70 -3.85 13.46 -6.60
CA VAL A 70 -2.78 12.51 -6.97
C VAL A 70 -3.19 11.69 -8.18
N CYS A 71 -2.30 11.57 -9.16
CA CYS A 71 -2.52 10.67 -10.28
C CYS A 71 -2.41 9.21 -9.84
N PRO A 72 -3.42 8.35 -10.06
CA PRO A 72 -3.39 6.96 -9.61
C PRO A 72 -2.44 6.08 -10.43
N LEU A 73 -1.95 6.57 -11.58
CA LEU A 73 -1.08 5.80 -12.46
C LEU A 73 0.40 6.00 -12.12
N CYS A 74 0.81 7.24 -11.87
CA CYS A 74 2.20 7.60 -11.59
C CYS A 74 2.44 8.07 -10.15
N LEU A 75 1.39 8.22 -9.34
CA LEU A 75 1.43 8.71 -7.95
C LEU A 75 1.98 10.12 -7.77
N MET A 76 2.05 10.90 -8.85
CA MET A 76 2.49 12.29 -8.79
C MET A 76 1.39 13.17 -8.16
N PRO A 77 1.73 14.00 -7.15
CA PRO A 77 0.83 14.99 -6.58
C PRO A 77 0.75 16.26 -7.45
N PHE A 78 -0.41 16.89 -7.45
CA PHE A 78 -0.71 18.11 -8.22
C PHE A 78 -1.31 19.19 -7.32
N SER A 79 -1.13 20.47 -7.66
CA SER A 79 -1.67 21.57 -6.85
C SER A 79 -3.18 21.75 -6.96
N SER A 80 -3.81 21.20 -8.01
CA SER A 80 -5.25 21.35 -8.26
C SER A 80 -5.86 20.17 -9.01
N SER A 81 -7.18 20.01 -8.93
CA SER A 81 -7.92 19.02 -9.73
C SER A 81 -7.80 19.28 -11.23
N VAL A 82 -7.75 20.55 -11.65
CA VAL A 82 -7.61 20.94 -13.06
C VAL A 82 -6.27 20.48 -13.63
N SER A 83 -5.17 20.72 -12.90
CA SER A 83 -3.84 20.29 -13.32
C SER A 83 -3.70 18.77 -13.35
N LEU A 84 -4.32 18.06 -12.42
CA LEU A 84 -4.40 16.59 -12.44
C LEU A 84 -5.18 16.07 -13.65
N LYS A 85 -6.35 16.66 -13.97
CA LYS A 85 -7.13 16.27 -15.16
C LYS A 85 -6.37 16.50 -16.45
N GLN A 86 -5.67 17.63 -16.55
CA GLN A 86 -4.81 17.93 -17.69
C GLN A 86 -3.68 16.90 -17.82
N HIS A 87 -3.02 16.57 -16.72
CA HIS A 87 -2.00 15.53 -16.69
C HIS A 87 -2.52 14.17 -17.16
N ILE A 88 -3.70 13.75 -16.66
CA ILE A 88 -4.32 12.48 -17.07
C ILE A 88 -4.60 12.46 -18.58
N ARG A 89 -5.04 13.59 -19.15
CA ARG A 89 -5.44 13.69 -20.56
C ARG A 89 -4.27 13.74 -21.54
N TYR A 90 -3.17 14.41 -21.19
CA TYR A 90 -2.11 14.74 -22.14
C TYR A 90 -0.76 14.10 -21.85
N ALA A 91 -0.50 13.61 -20.64
CA ALA A 91 0.76 12.94 -20.36
C ALA A 91 0.77 11.51 -20.94
N GLU A 92 1.96 11.03 -21.30
CA GLU A 92 2.17 9.63 -21.61
C GLU A 92 2.09 8.80 -20.32
N HIS A 93 1.14 7.87 -20.29
CA HIS A 93 0.91 6.99 -19.15
C HIS A 93 1.28 5.56 -19.47
N THR A 94 1.82 4.86 -18.48
CA THR A 94 1.98 3.41 -18.57
C THR A 94 0.63 2.77 -18.83
N LYS A 95 0.59 1.73 -19.68
CA LYS A 95 -0.62 0.94 -19.93
C LYS A 95 -0.80 -0.23 -18.95
N VAL A 96 0.01 -0.26 -17.90
CA VAL A 96 0.05 -1.32 -16.90
C VAL A 96 -0.51 -0.79 -15.58
N CYS A 97 -1.38 -1.56 -14.94
CA CYS A 97 -1.91 -1.24 -13.63
C CYS A 97 -0.78 -1.21 -12.58
N PRO A 98 -0.61 -0.12 -11.83
CA PRO A 98 0.46 -0.03 -10.83
C PRO A 98 0.18 -0.89 -9.59
N VAL A 99 -1.06 -1.40 -9.45
CA VAL A 99 -1.50 -2.26 -8.33
C VAL A 99 -1.33 -3.74 -8.69
N CYS A 100 -2.07 -4.23 -9.69
CA CYS A 100 -2.09 -5.66 -10.05
C CYS A 100 -1.23 -6.03 -11.26
N ARG A 101 -0.51 -5.07 -11.88
CA ARG A 101 0.35 -5.28 -13.06
C ARG A 101 -0.36 -5.78 -14.33
N LYS A 102 -1.69 -5.74 -14.38
CA LYS A 102 -2.45 -6.04 -15.60
C LYS A 102 -2.25 -4.96 -16.66
N GLU A 103 -2.03 -5.38 -17.91
CA GLU A 103 -1.86 -4.49 -19.05
C GLU A 103 -3.18 -4.21 -19.79
N PHE A 104 -3.28 -3.03 -20.39
CA PHE A 104 -4.46 -2.53 -21.08
C PHE A 104 -4.09 -1.91 -22.43
N ALA A 105 -5.01 -1.87 -23.39
CA ALA A 105 -4.74 -1.23 -24.68
C ALA A 105 -4.75 0.31 -24.61
N LYS A 106 -5.47 0.90 -23.64
CA LYS A 106 -5.73 2.35 -23.55
C LYS A 106 -5.66 2.84 -22.10
N THR A 107 -5.32 4.12 -21.91
CA THR A 107 -5.20 4.73 -20.57
C THR A 107 -6.56 4.81 -19.89
N GLU A 108 -7.62 5.11 -20.63
CA GLU A 108 -8.99 5.23 -20.12
C GLU A 108 -9.49 3.89 -19.56
N ALA A 109 -9.20 2.79 -20.26
CA ALA A 109 -9.53 1.44 -19.80
C ALA A 109 -8.77 1.07 -18.53
N LEU A 110 -7.50 1.50 -18.43
CA LEU A 110 -6.70 1.33 -17.22
C LEU A 110 -7.26 2.15 -16.05
N LEU A 111 -7.63 3.41 -16.27
CA LEU A 111 -8.21 4.27 -15.22
C LEU A 111 -9.55 3.71 -14.71
N ASP A 112 -10.41 3.24 -15.62
CA ASP A 112 -11.68 2.58 -15.25
C ASP A 112 -11.42 1.31 -14.43
N HIS A 113 -10.42 0.52 -14.84
CA HIS A 113 -9.99 -0.66 -14.08
C HIS A 113 -9.50 -0.29 -12.67
N VAL A 114 -8.63 0.71 -12.52
CA VAL A 114 -8.09 1.13 -11.23
C VAL A 114 -9.20 1.66 -10.31
N CYS A 115 -10.16 2.39 -10.86
CA CYS A 115 -11.32 2.86 -10.10
C CYS A 115 -12.25 1.69 -9.69
N LYS A 116 -12.62 0.78 -10.59
CA LYS A 116 -13.61 -0.28 -10.30
C LYS A 116 -13.04 -1.49 -9.57
N LYS A 117 -11.78 -1.87 -9.82
CA LYS A 117 -11.16 -3.08 -9.24
C LYS A 117 -10.33 -2.78 -8.00
N HIS A 118 -9.78 -1.57 -7.90
CA HIS A 118 -8.94 -1.18 -6.77
C HIS A 118 -9.52 -0.03 -5.94
N ASN A 119 -10.70 0.50 -6.30
CA ASN A 119 -11.39 1.59 -5.60
C ASN A 119 -10.54 2.85 -5.46
N ILE A 120 -9.68 3.12 -6.46
CA ILE A 120 -8.85 4.32 -6.53
C ILE A 120 -9.33 5.15 -7.72
N CYS A 121 -10.21 6.11 -7.44
CA CYS A 121 -10.84 6.93 -8.47
C CYS A 121 -10.30 8.37 -8.42
N VAL A 122 -10.33 9.03 -9.57
CA VAL A 122 -9.99 10.44 -9.74
C VAL A 122 -11.21 11.15 -10.28
N SER A 123 -11.63 12.24 -9.64
CA SER A 123 -12.79 13.04 -10.02
C SER A 123 -12.42 14.24 -10.88
#